data_AF-A0A7K2INB2-F1
#
_entry.id   AF-A0A7K2INB2-F1
#
_cell.length_a   1.000
_cell.length_b   1.000
_cell.length_c   1.000
_cell.angle_alpha   90.00
_cell.angle_beta   90.00
_cell.angle_gamma   90.00
#
_symmetry.space_group_name_H-M   'P 1'
#
loop_
_entity.id
_entity.type
_entity.pdbx_description
1 polymer ?
#
loop_
_entity_poly.entity_id
_entity_poly.type
_entity_poly.pdbx_seq_one_letter_code
_entity_poly.pdbx_strand_id
1 'polypeptide(L)'
;MVGKDPTPVSYYMIRWEGLSIGALLAQGERNTRFLAVMGATDLETRLSSSEAWGSRLSKDAEEGFGPIESIRRWKGVPSQPGVGGIPQDARLHTCADLDELSRLLNPGHEPEKDTINERLQDPHMLYGRGWEPFVTKRVDTGYRILARGEVLYRPVRIGGTIIGFLWASDAENARGYEPRPVAGPSAWRAESWWIDQAAEAVARGLTPVGALRERIGMPEDPVGGRLDSSDDELIIASTRDLRQIARPP
;
A
#
# COMPACT_ATOMS: atom_id res chain seq x y z
N MET A 1 -8.97 -24.26 26.41
CA MET A 1 -8.41 -23.20 25.54
C MET A 1 -8.71 -21.87 26.21
N VAL A 2 -7.71 -21.24 26.81
CA VAL A 2 -7.87 -19.90 27.39
C VAL A 2 -7.94 -18.93 26.22
N GLY A 3 -9.12 -18.34 25.99
CA GLY A 3 -9.30 -17.28 24.99
C GLY A 3 -8.42 -16.11 25.37
N LYS A 4 -7.49 -15.73 24.48
CA LYS A 4 -6.65 -14.56 24.71
C LYS A 4 -7.53 -13.33 24.54
N ASP A 5 -7.67 -12.52 25.59
CA ASP A 5 -8.46 -11.28 25.51
C ASP A 5 -7.95 -10.40 24.35
N PRO A 6 -8.85 -9.77 23.59
CA PRO A 6 -8.47 -8.89 22.48
C PRO A 6 -7.59 -7.75 23.01
N THR A 7 -6.52 -7.43 22.26
CA THR A 7 -5.60 -6.35 22.64
C THR A 7 -6.23 -5.00 22.29
N PRO A 8 -6.45 -4.10 23.27
CA PRO A 8 -7.08 -2.81 23.03
C PRO A 8 -6.31 -1.95 22.03
N VAL A 9 -7.06 -1.17 21.26
CA VAL A 9 -6.52 -0.22 20.28
C VAL A 9 -6.69 1.19 20.83
N SER A 10 -5.60 1.93 20.91
CA SER A 10 -5.59 3.37 21.20
C SER A 10 -5.39 4.16 19.91
N TYR A 11 -6.14 5.24 19.68
CA TYR A 11 -6.04 5.96 18.41
C TYR A 11 -6.35 7.45 18.51
N TYR A 12 -5.78 8.23 17.57
CA TYR A 12 -6.15 9.61 17.29
C TYR A 12 -6.86 9.69 15.93
N MET A 13 -7.83 10.59 15.81
CA MET A 13 -8.44 10.91 14.52
C MET A 13 -7.50 11.79 13.69
N ILE A 14 -7.26 11.39 12.45
CA ILE A 14 -6.60 12.21 11.44
C ILE A 14 -7.64 13.13 10.79
N ARG A 15 -7.35 14.42 10.77
CA ARG A 15 -8.19 15.46 10.19
C ARG A 15 -7.55 16.10 8.98
N TRP A 16 -8.35 16.37 7.95
CA TRP A 16 -7.97 17.21 6.82
C TRP A 16 -9.19 18.05 6.40
N GLU A 17 -9.02 19.37 6.29
CA GLU A 17 -10.11 20.33 6.00
C GLU A 17 -11.35 20.17 6.89
N GLY A 18 -11.14 19.85 8.18
CA GLY A 18 -12.20 19.62 9.16
C GLY A 18 -12.82 18.22 9.11
N LEU A 19 -12.62 17.45 8.03
CA LEU A 19 -13.12 16.09 7.88
C LEU A 19 -12.21 15.07 8.57
N SER A 20 -12.81 14.02 9.14
CA SER A 20 -12.09 12.85 9.62
C SER A 20 -11.77 11.94 8.44
N ILE A 21 -10.49 11.85 8.07
CA ILE A 21 -10.07 11.05 6.91
C ILE A 21 -9.48 9.68 7.30
N GLY A 22 -9.21 9.48 8.59
CA GLY A 22 -8.69 8.23 9.12
C GLY A 22 -8.39 8.30 10.61
N ALA A 23 -7.76 7.25 11.13
CA ALA A 23 -7.25 7.16 12.48
C ALA A 23 -5.79 6.68 12.47
N LEU A 24 -4.94 7.32 13.27
CA LEU A 24 -3.61 6.82 13.59
C LEU A 24 -3.68 6.05 14.90
N LEU A 25 -3.37 4.76 14.87
CA LEU A 25 -3.62 3.87 16.00
C LEU A 25 -2.35 3.20 16.50
N ALA A 26 -2.40 2.78 17.76
CA ALA A 26 -1.43 1.95 18.44
C ALA A 26 -2.17 0.77 19.10
N GLN A 27 -1.64 -0.45 18.96
CA GLN A 27 -2.20 -1.66 19.56
C GLN A 27 -1.08 -2.48 20.20
N GLY A 28 -1.18 -2.68 21.52
CA GLY A 28 -0.14 -3.34 22.31
C GLY A 28 1.22 -2.63 22.22
N GLU A 29 2.29 -3.40 22.40
CA GLU A 29 3.66 -2.85 22.46
C GLU A 29 4.36 -2.73 21.11
N ARG A 30 3.73 -3.19 20.02
CA ARG A 30 4.42 -3.31 18.72
C ARG A 30 3.69 -2.79 17.50
N ASN A 31 2.41 -2.46 17.59
CA ASN A 31 1.62 -2.20 16.38
C ASN A 31 1.23 -0.72 16.31
N THR A 32 1.60 -0.05 15.23
CA THR A 32 1.05 1.26 14.83
C THR A 32 0.64 1.22 13.38
N ARG A 33 -0.44 1.91 13.02
CA ARG A 33 -0.89 2.04 11.63
C ARG A 33 -1.83 3.22 11.43
N PHE A 34 -2.03 3.58 10.17
CA PHE A 34 -3.12 4.41 9.73
C PHE A 34 -4.29 3.53 9.25
N LEU A 35 -5.51 3.88 9.63
CA LEU A 35 -6.74 3.24 9.14
C LEU A 35 -7.63 4.32 8.52
N ALA A 36 -7.97 4.17 7.24
CA ALA A 36 -8.74 5.16 6.50
C ALA A 36 -10.24 5.13 6.85
N VAL A 37 -10.88 6.29 6.74
CA VAL A 37 -12.34 6.40 6.62
C VAL A 37 -12.68 6.34 5.12
N MET A 38 -13.29 5.24 4.69
CA MET A 38 -13.47 4.88 3.28
C MET A 38 -14.34 5.87 2.51
N GLY A 39 -15.33 6.47 3.19
CA GLY A 39 -16.24 7.46 2.61
C GLY A 39 -15.79 8.92 2.75
N ALA A 40 -14.66 9.20 3.40
CA ALA A 40 -14.24 10.57 3.68
C ALA A 40 -13.48 11.22 2.51
N THR A 41 -12.74 10.42 1.74
CA THR A 41 -11.89 10.90 0.65
C THR A 41 -11.83 9.91 -0.50
N ASP A 42 -11.41 10.40 -1.68
CA ASP A 42 -11.16 9.55 -2.84
C ASP A 42 -10.02 8.53 -2.56
N LEU A 43 -9.90 7.55 -3.45
CA LEU A 43 -8.90 6.49 -3.32
C LEU A 43 -7.45 7.02 -3.35
N GLU A 44 -7.14 8.03 -4.16
CA GLU A 44 -5.78 8.58 -4.28
C GLU A 44 -5.34 9.23 -2.97
N THR A 45 -6.25 9.98 -2.34
CA THR A 45 -6.03 10.63 -1.05
C THR A 45 -5.87 9.61 0.07
N ARG A 46 -6.66 8.54 0.07
CA ARG A 46 -6.54 7.46 1.07
C ARG A 46 -5.20 6.74 0.97
N LEU A 47 -4.76 6.41 -0.25
CA LEU A 47 -3.46 5.78 -0.48
C LEU A 47 -2.31 6.70 -0.07
N SER A 48 -2.37 7.97 -0.48
CA SER A 48 -1.35 8.97 -0.14
C SER A 48 -1.25 9.21 1.37
N SER A 49 -2.40 9.27 2.07
CA SER A 49 -2.46 9.37 3.53
C SER A 49 -1.86 8.14 4.20
N SER A 50 -2.21 6.94 3.73
CA SER A 50 -1.70 5.68 4.26
C SER A 50 -0.19 5.57 4.11
N GLU A 51 0.35 5.93 2.94
CA GLU A 51 1.79 5.94 2.67
C GLU A 51 2.53 6.94 3.56
N ALA A 52 2.04 8.18 3.64
CA ALA A 52 2.69 9.23 4.42
C ALA A 52 2.69 8.92 5.92
N TRP A 53 1.57 8.44 6.48
CA TRP A 53 1.51 8.04 7.88
C TRP A 53 2.32 6.77 8.16
N GLY A 54 2.29 5.78 7.27
CA GLY A 54 3.15 4.60 7.35
C GLY A 54 4.63 4.98 7.41
N SER A 55 5.08 5.86 6.52
CA SER A 55 6.46 6.38 6.51
C SER A 55 6.86 7.04 7.83
N ARG A 56 5.96 7.82 8.43
CA ARG A 56 6.21 8.51 9.70
C ARG A 56 6.39 7.52 10.85
N LEU A 57 5.47 6.56 10.93
CA LEU A 57 5.50 5.51 11.96
C LEU A 57 6.73 4.60 11.82
N SER A 58 7.14 4.26 10.58
CA SER A 58 8.36 3.49 10.35
C SER A 58 9.60 4.22 10.84
N LYS A 59 9.71 5.52 10.54
CA LYS A 59 10.81 6.34 11.02
C LYS A 59 10.83 6.43 12.55
N ASP A 60 9.67 6.58 13.18
CA ASP A 60 9.58 6.58 14.64
C ASP A 60 10.06 5.24 15.22
N ALA A 61 9.71 4.12 14.61
CA ALA A 61 10.16 2.80 15.06
C ALA A 61 11.69 2.62 14.89
N GLU A 62 12.27 3.10 13.79
CA GLU A 62 13.73 3.12 13.56
C GLU A 62 14.46 3.97 14.60
N GLU A 63 13.84 5.06 15.06
CA GLU A 63 14.32 5.92 16.13
C GLU A 63 14.05 5.35 17.54
N GLY A 64 13.43 4.17 17.63
CA GLY A 64 13.22 3.43 18.89
C GLY A 64 11.97 3.82 19.67
N PHE A 65 11.05 4.59 19.07
CA PHE A 65 9.83 5.00 19.74
C PHE A 65 8.83 3.84 19.88
N GLY A 66 8.21 3.72 21.06
CA GLY A 66 7.13 2.78 21.30
C GLY A 66 5.82 3.21 20.60
N PRO A 67 4.87 2.29 20.33
CA PRO A 67 3.66 2.60 19.55
C PRO A 67 2.84 3.79 20.05
N ILE A 68 2.59 3.83 21.36
CA ILE A 68 1.79 4.90 21.95
C ILE A 68 2.52 6.25 21.93
N GLU A 69 3.85 6.21 22.03
CA GLU A 69 4.70 7.39 21.98
C GLU A 69 4.77 7.96 20.57
N SER A 70 4.95 7.08 19.57
CA SER A 70 4.94 7.42 18.15
C SER A 70 3.64 8.15 17.77
N ILE A 71 2.45 7.59 18.05
CA ILE A 71 1.20 8.27 17.66
C ILE A 71 0.95 9.57 18.44
N ARG A 72 1.49 9.71 19.66
CA ARG A 72 1.38 10.95 20.46
C ARG A 72 2.29 12.05 19.94
N ARG A 73 3.47 11.71 19.43
CA ARG A 73 4.45 12.66 18.91
C ARG A 73 3.90 13.51 17.76
N TRP A 74 3.01 12.94 16.95
CA TRP A 74 2.41 13.61 15.81
C TRP A 74 1.26 14.56 16.16
N LYS A 75 0.83 14.61 17.43
CA LYS A 75 -0.24 15.50 17.89
C LYS A 75 0.21 16.97 17.80
N GLY A 76 -0.57 17.78 17.09
CA GLY A 76 -0.29 19.20 16.87
C GLY A 76 0.77 19.50 15.81
N VAL A 77 1.34 18.48 15.17
CA VAL A 77 2.21 18.67 14.00
C VAL A 77 1.36 19.19 12.84
N PRO A 78 1.80 20.24 12.10
CA PRO A 78 1.04 20.80 11.00
C PRO A 78 0.57 19.75 9.99
N SER A 79 -0.73 19.81 9.67
CA SER A 79 -1.37 18.93 8.68
C SER A 79 -0.76 19.15 7.29
N GLN A 80 -0.59 18.07 6.54
CA GLN A 80 -0.16 18.12 5.13
C GLN A 80 -1.38 17.96 4.20
N PRO A 81 -1.45 18.70 3.07
CA PRO A 81 -2.53 18.54 2.10
C PRO A 81 -2.63 17.09 1.60
N GLY A 82 -3.84 16.53 1.58
CA GLY A 82 -4.11 15.16 1.12
C GLY A 82 -3.63 14.04 2.06
N VAL A 83 -3.01 14.38 3.20
CA VAL A 83 -2.49 13.44 4.21
C VAL A 83 -3.13 13.65 5.59
N GLY A 84 -3.52 14.89 5.87
CA GLY A 84 -4.09 15.29 7.16
C GLY A 84 -3.06 15.42 8.28
N GLY A 85 -3.58 15.68 9.48
CA GLY A 85 -2.83 15.86 10.72
C GLY A 85 -3.64 15.44 11.94
N ILE A 86 -2.98 15.30 13.08
CA ILE A 86 -3.65 15.14 14.39
C ILE A 86 -3.77 16.54 15.02
N PRO A 87 -4.98 17.07 15.26
CA PRO A 87 -5.15 18.35 15.92
C PRO A 87 -4.45 18.43 17.29
N GLN A 88 -3.99 19.62 17.68
CA GLN A 88 -3.30 19.82 18.97
C GLN A 88 -4.21 19.51 20.18
N ASP A 89 -5.51 19.69 20.03
CA ASP A 89 -6.53 19.39 21.04
C ASP A 89 -7.12 17.97 20.89
N ALA A 90 -6.63 17.18 19.93
CA ALA A 90 -7.16 15.84 19.67
C ALA A 90 -7.12 14.95 20.92
N ARG A 91 -8.24 14.28 21.19
CA ARG A 91 -8.36 13.31 22.27
C ARG A 91 -7.82 11.95 21.83
N LEU A 92 -7.11 11.27 22.73
CA LEU A 92 -6.76 9.86 22.53
C LEU A 92 -7.99 9.01 22.85
N HIS A 93 -8.40 8.20 21.89
CA HIS A 93 -9.52 7.27 22.01
C HIS A 93 -9.02 5.85 22.24
N THR A 94 -9.89 4.98 22.76
CA THR A 94 -9.61 3.56 22.96
C THR A 94 -10.84 2.73 22.58
N CYS A 95 -10.62 1.56 22.01
CA CYS A 95 -11.63 0.54 21.71
C CYS A 95 -11.05 -0.86 21.98
N ALA A 96 -11.92 -1.87 22.04
CA ALA A 96 -11.57 -3.23 22.43
C ALA A 96 -10.61 -3.90 21.44
N ASP A 97 -10.79 -3.67 20.14
CA ASP A 97 -9.97 -4.25 19.08
C ASP A 97 -10.05 -3.47 17.77
N LEU A 98 -9.36 -3.97 16.75
CA LEU A 98 -9.35 -3.38 15.42
C LEU A 98 -10.70 -3.49 14.71
N ASP A 99 -11.44 -4.59 14.93
CA ASP A 99 -12.71 -4.81 14.26
C ASP A 99 -13.75 -3.80 14.74
N GLU A 100 -13.75 -3.50 16.04
CA GLU A 100 -14.53 -2.41 16.62
C GLU A 100 -14.11 -1.06 16.01
N LEU A 101 -12.82 -0.76 15.92
CA LEU A 101 -12.37 0.49 15.30
C LEU A 101 -12.82 0.60 13.83
N SER A 102 -12.67 -0.48 13.06
CA SER A 102 -13.07 -0.51 11.64
C SER A 102 -14.56 -0.22 11.47
N ARG A 103 -15.41 -0.87 12.28
CA ARG A 103 -16.87 -0.62 12.30
C ARG A 103 -17.21 0.82 12.71
N LEU A 104 -16.49 1.39 13.67
CA LEU A 104 -16.68 2.77 14.11
C LEU A 104 -16.35 3.78 13.00
N LEU A 105 -15.26 3.54 12.25
CA LEU A 105 -14.82 4.44 11.18
C LEU A 105 -15.64 4.27 9.90
N ASN A 106 -16.12 3.06 9.62
CA ASN A 106 -16.79 2.70 8.38
C ASN A 106 -18.14 2.02 8.65
N PRO A 107 -19.13 2.72 9.24
CA PRO A 107 -20.43 2.13 9.55
C PRO A 107 -21.17 1.72 8.29
N GLY A 108 -21.75 0.52 8.26
CA GLY A 108 -22.50 0.00 7.12
C GLY A 108 -21.63 -0.56 5.99
N HIS A 109 -20.32 -0.35 6.04
CA HIS A 109 -19.42 -1.32 5.44
C HIS A 109 -19.40 -2.52 6.40
N GLU A 110 -19.88 -3.68 5.95
CA GLU A 110 -19.40 -4.90 6.58
C GLU A 110 -17.87 -4.79 6.56
N PRO A 111 -17.15 -5.18 7.63
CA PRO A 111 -15.79 -5.61 7.42
C PRO A 111 -15.95 -6.75 6.43
N GLU A 112 -15.83 -6.44 5.14
CA GLU A 112 -15.75 -7.44 4.11
C GLU A 112 -14.75 -8.45 4.67
N LYS A 113 -14.93 -9.74 4.38
CA LYS A 113 -13.75 -10.60 4.27
C LYS A 113 -12.95 -10.06 3.09
N ASP A 114 -12.38 -8.90 3.32
CA ASP A 114 -11.83 -7.99 2.36
C ASP A 114 -10.48 -8.58 2.16
N THR A 115 -10.40 -9.64 1.35
CA THR A 115 -9.12 -10.31 1.12
C THR A 115 -8.05 -9.32 0.67
N ILE A 116 -8.41 -8.13 0.16
CA ILE A 116 -7.49 -7.05 -0.18
C ILE A 116 -7.08 -6.24 1.05
N ASN A 117 -7.98 -5.81 1.96
CA ASN A 117 -7.55 -5.24 3.25
C ASN A 117 -6.86 -6.28 4.14
N GLU A 118 -7.37 -7.50 4.24
CA GLU A 118 -6.76 -8.62 4.96
C GLU A 118 -5.38 -8.95 4.38
N ARG A 119 -5.13 -8.79 3.06
CA ARG A 119 -3.79 -8.94 2.43
C ARG A 119 -2.91 -7.70 2.52
N LEU A 120 -3.47 -6.49 2.53
CA LEU A 120 -2.76 -5.25 2.84
C LEU A 120 -2.50 -5.11 4.34
N GLN A 121 -3.17 -5.91 5.17
CA GLN A 121 -3.05 -5.99 6.62
C GLN A 121 -2.50 -7.36 7.07
N ASP A 122 -2.16 -8.26 6.13
CA ASP A 122 -1.48 -9.53 6.37
C ASP A 122 0.00 -9.23 6.56
N PRO A 123 0.57 -9.47 7.75
CA PRO A 123 1.99 -9.32 8.00
C PRO A 123 2.85 -10.11 7.01
N HIS A 124 2.33 -11.15 6.36
CA HIS A 124 3.06 -11.99 5.40
C HIS A 124 3.09 -11.46 3.95
N MET A 125 2.32 -10.40 3.62
CA MET A 125 2.26 -9.81 2.26
C MET A 125 2.91 -8.42 2.16
N LEU A 126 3.06 -7.71 3.27
CA LEU A 126 3.91 -6.51 3.38
C LEU A 126 5.32 -6.81 3.92
N TYR A 127 5.49 -7.98 4.53
CA TYR A 127 6.76 -8.45 5.08
C TYR A 127 6.99 -9.90 4.66
N GLY A 128 8.04 -10.11 3.86
CA GLY A 128 8.46 -11.42 3.40
C GLY A 128 8.71 -12.39 4.56
N ARG A 129 8.40 -13.67 4.34
CA ARG A 129 8.62 -14.76 5.30
C ARG A 129 10.05 -14.79 5.82
N GLY A 130 10.21 -14.78 7.14
CA GLY A 130 11.43 -15.23 7.82
C GLY A 130 11.67 -14.50 9.13
N TRP A 131 11.49 -15.19 10.24
CA TRP A 131 11.72 -14.68 11.59
C TRP A 131 13.23 -14.62 11.88
N GLU A 132 13.75 -13.44 12.28
CA GLU A 132 14.96 -13.10 13.11
C GLU A 132 15.62 -11.75 12.67
N PRO A 133 16.57 -11.19 13.47
CA PRO A 133 16.47 -9.90 14.17
C PRO A 133 16.36 -8.65 13.27
N PHE A 134 15.51 -7.72 13.70
CA PHE A 134 15.09 -6.47 13.05
C PHE A 134 16.19 -5.71 12.30
N VAL A 135 16.26 -5.95 10.99
CA VAL A 135 16.62 -4.92 10.02
C VAL A 135 15.32 -4.52 9.34
N THR A 136 14.73 -3.41 9.76
CA THR A 136 13.61 -2.76 9.07
C THR A 136 14.12 -2.19 7.74
N LYS A 137 14.41 -3.03 6.77
CA LYS A 137 14.57 -2.55 5.41
C LYS A 137 13.17 -2.48 4.82
N ARG A 138 12.65 -1.25 4.70
CA ARG A 138 11.64 -0.94 3.68
C ARG A 138 12.00 -1.73 2.43
N VAL A 139 11.03 -2.34 1.75
CA VAL A 139 11.17 -2.47 0.30
C VAL A 139 10.91 -1.07 -0.25
N ASP A 140 11.87 -0.18 -0.03
CA ASP A 140 12.02 1.02 -0.81
C ASP A 140 12.31 0.50 -2.21
N THR A 141 11.29 0.44 -3.05
CA THR A 141 11.47 0.06 -4.44
C THR A 141 12.35 1.08 -5.15
N GLY A 142 12.61 2.25 -4.56
CA GLY A 142 13.28 3.43 -5.13
C GLY A 142 12.50 4.10 -6.26
N TYR A 143 11.31 3.61 -6.58
CA TYR A 143 10.39 4.18 -7.55
C TYR A 143 9.09 4.61 -6.87
N ARG A 144 8.46 5.66 -7.39
CA ARG A 144 7.11 6.04 -7.00
C ARG A 144 6.11 5.00 -7.52
N ILE A 145 5.10 4.68 -6.71
CA ILE A 145 4.05 3.72 -7.08
C ILE A 145 2.85 4.37 -7.77
N LEU A 146 2.93 5.67 -8.07
CA LEU A 146 1.92 6.45 -8.79
C LEU A 146 2.62 7.40 -9.78
N ALA A 147 2.00 7.57 -10.95
CA ALA A 147 2.38 8.56 -11.95
C ALA A 147 1.12 9.30 -12.42
N ARG A 148 1.23 10.63 -12.51
CA ARG A 148 0.16 11.55 -12.91
C ARG A 148 0.17 11.86 -14.40
N GLY A 149 1.33 11.74 -15.02
CA GLY A 149 1.55 11.85 -16.44
C GLY A 149 1.71 10.49 -17.10
N GLU A 150 2.27 10.54 -18.30
CA GLU A 150 2.34 9.41 -19.20
C GLU A 150 3.13 8.24 -18.61
N VAL A 151 2.58 7.03 -18.78
CA VAL A 151 3.23 5.78 -18.41
C VAL A 151 3.30 4.84 -19.62
N LEU A 152 4.43 4.15 -19.72
CA LEU A 152 4.58 2.97 -20.57
C LEU A 152 4.03 1.77 -19.83
N TYR A 153 3.31 0.88 -20.50
CA TYR A 153 2.78 -0.33 -19.87
C TYR A 153 2.78 -1.53 -20.81
N ARG A 154 2.82 -2.73 -20.22
CA ARG A 154 2.72 -4.02 -20.91
C ARG A 154 1.84 -5.00 -20.12
N PRO A 155 1.10 -5.88 -20.79
CA PRO A 155 0.31 -6.90 -20.12
C PRO A 155 1.22 -7.95 -19.47
N VAL A 156 0.83 -8.40 -18.28
CA VAL A 156 1.46 -9.50 -17.56
C VAL A 156 0.56 -10.72 -17.67
N ARG A 157 1.12 -11.88 -18.04
CA ARG A 157 0.36 -13.12 -18.21
C ARG A 157 0.85 -14.25 -17.31
N ILE A 158 -0.09 -15.09 -16.86
CA ILE A 158 0.18 -16.42 -16.29
C ILE A 158 -0.63 -17.43 -17.09
N GLY A 159 0.01 -18.50 -17.60
CA GLY A 159 -0.66 -19.50 -18.42
C GLY A 159 -1.39 -18.91 -19.63
N GLY A 160 -0.86 -17.83 -20.20
CA GLY A 160 -1.47 -17.09 -21.32
C GLY A 160 -2.65 -16.17 -20.97
N THR A 161 -3.09 -16.12 -19.71
CA THR A 161 -4.15 -15.22 -19.24
C THR A 161 -3.56 -13.91 -18.75
N ILE A 162 -4.08 -12.76 -19.20
CA ILE A 162 -3.66 -11.43 -18.69
C ILE A 162 -4.16 -11.25 -17.27
N ILE A 163 -3.23 -11.17 -16.33
CA ILE A 163 -3.47 -11.02 -14.90
C ILE A 163 -3.33 -9.59 -14.40
N GLY A 164 -2.72 -8.71 -15.20
CA GLY A 164 -2.51 -7.30 -14.86
C GLY A 164 -1.62 -6.63 -15.89
N PHE A 165 -1.14 -5.43 -15.54
CA PHE A 165 -0.28 -4.62 -16.39
C PHE A 165 0.89 -4.10 -15.57
N LEU A 166 2.10 -4.32 -16.04
CA LEU A 166 3.28 -3.65 -15.50
C LEU A 166 3.44 -2.31 -16.20
N TRP A 167 3.68 -1.25 -15.46
CA TRP A 167 3.81 0.09 -16.00
C TRP A 167 5.00 0.85 -15.40
N ALA A 168 5.55 1.80 -16.14
CA ALA A 168 6.69 2.62 -15.73
C ALA A 168 6.67 4.01 -16.36
N SER A 169 7.27 4.99 -15.67
CA SER A 169 7.50 6.35 -16.13
C SER A 169 8.83 6.86 -15.60
N ASP A 170 9.80 7.03 -16.49
CA ASP A 170 11.10 7.60 -16.12
C ASP A 170 10.96 9.09 -15.73
N ALA A 171 10.02 9.81 -16.34
CA ALA A 171 9.79 11.24 -16.07
C ALA A 171 9.38 11.53 -14.62
N GLU A 172 8.63 10.60 -14.01
CA GLU A 172 8.18 10.72 -12.61
C GLU A 172 8.95 9.79 -11.67
N ASN A 173 9.98 9.09 -12.16
CA ASN A 173 10.68 8.02 -11.46
C ASN A 173 9.69 7.02 -10.82
N ALA A 174 8.71 6.57 -11.60
CA ALA A 174 7.57 5.80 -11.11
C ALA A 174 7.43 4.46 -11.83
N ARG A 175 7.08 3.41 -11.10
CA ARG A 175 6.77 2.09 -11.66
C ARG A 175 5.81 1.36 -10.73
N GLY A 176 4.95 0.54 -11.31
CA GLY A 176 4.10 -0.33 -10.53
C GLY A 176 3.46 -1.41 -11.38
N TYR A 177 2.60 -2.16 -10.73
CA TYR A 177 1.78 -3.19 -11.35
C TYR A 177 0.32 -2.87 -11.04
N GLU A 178 -0.52 -2.78 -12.07
CA GLU A 178 -1.96 -2.63 -11.92
C GLU A 178 -2.62 -4.00 -12.16
N PRO A 179 -3.19 -4.63 -11.12
CA PRO A 179 -3.84 -5.92 -11.25
C PRO A 179 -5.12 -5.83 -12.08
N ARG A 180 -5.42 -6.90 -12.82
CA ARG A 180 -6.65 -7.06 -13.60
C ARG A 180 -7.62 -7.99 -12.85
N PRO A 181 -8.63 -7.47 -12.13
CA PRO A 181 -9.40 -8.27 -11.17
C PRO A 181 -10.16 -9.45 -11.79
N VAL A 182 -10.56 -9.35 -13.06
CA VAL A 182 -11.25 -10.44 -13.78
C VAL A 182 -10.40 -11.71 -13.93
N ALA A 183 -9.08 -11.64 -13.73
CA ALA A 183 -8.20 -12.80 -13.71
C ALA A 183 -8.13 -13.50 -12.34
N GLY A 184 -8.94 -13.05 -11.37
CA GLY A 184 -9.11 -13.69 -10.08
C GLY A 184 -7.90 -13.51 -9.14
N PRO A 185 -7.74 -14.39 -8.13
CA PRO A 185 -6.75 -14.22 -7.07
C PRO A 185 -5.30 -14.10 -7.54
N SER A 186 -4.97 -14.68 -8.71
CA SER A 186 -3.62 -14.62 -9.28
C SER A 186 -3.22 -13.20 -9.69
N ALA A 187 -4.16 -12.35 -10.13
CA ALA A 187 -3.92 -10.95 -10.44
C ALA A 187 -3.28 -10.21 -9.25
N TRP A 188 -3.84 -10.41 -8.06
CA TRP A 188 -3.38 -9.78 -6.84
C TRP A 188 -2.12 -10.45 -6.26
N ARG A 189 -1.90 -11.74 -6.51
CA ARG A 189 -0.68 -12.43 -5.99
C ARG A 189 0.59 -11.95 -6.69
N ALA A 190 0.48 -11.57 -7.96
CA ALA A 190 1.62 -11.08 -8.72
C ALA A 190 2.15 -9.72 -8.23
N GLU A 191 1.33 -8.92 -7.54
CA GLU A 191 1.69 -7.57 -7.09
C GLU A 191 2.91 -7.56 -6.16
N SER A 192 2.92 -8.39 -5.11
CA SER A 192 4.07 -8.49 -4.19
C SER A 192 5.35 -8.92 -4.90
N TRP A 193 5.24 -9.85 -5.86
CA TRP A 193 6.38 -10.27 -6.66
C TRP A 193 6.93 -9.10 -7.48
N TRP A 194 6.06 -8.30 -8.11
CA TRP A 194 6.48 -7.14 -8.88
C TRP A 194 7.07 -6.00 -8.03
N ILE A 195 6.68 -5.90 -6.75
CA ILE A 195 7.30 -5.00 -5.76
C ILE A 195 8.74 -5.43 -5.45
N ASP A 196 8.96 -6.70 -5.15
CA ASP A 196 10.31 -7.24 -4.91
C ASP A 196 11.21 -7.00 -6.14
N GLN A 197 10.64 -7.21 -7.32
CA GLN A 197 11.30 -6.95 -8.59
C GLN A 197 11.59 -5.48 -8.90
N ALA A 198 10.91 -4.56 -8.23
CA ALA A 198 11.23 -3.14 -8.31
C ALA A 198 12.43 -2.78 -7.43
N ALA A 199 12.46 -3.30 -6.20
CA ALA A 199 13.62 -3.10 -5.31
C ALA A 199 14.90 -3.73 -5.85
N GLU A 200 14.84 -4.93 -6.43
CA GLU A 200 16.01 -5.56 -7.07
C GLU A 200 16.53 -4.73 -8.26
N ALA A 201 15.64 -4.08 -9.01
CA ALA A 201 16.03 -3.23 -10.13
C ALA A 201 16.70 -1.94 -9.67
N VAL A 202 16.16 -1.30 -8.61
CA VAL A 202 16.80 -0.10 -8.02
C VAL A 202 18.13 -0.43 -7.36
N ALA A 203 18.25 -1.56 -6.68
CA ALA A 203 19.53 -2.00 -6.13
C ALA A 203 20.62 -2.14 -7.21
N ARG A 204 20.22 -2.36 -8.46
CA ARG A 204 21.09 -2.41 -9.64
C ARG A 204 21.18 -1.09 -10.41
N GLY A 205 20.54 -0.03 -9.92
CA GLY A 205 20.59 1.31 -10.50
C GLY A 205 19.79 1.48 -11.80
N LEU A 206 18.77 0.64 -12.05
CA LEU A 206 17.96 0.75 -13.25
C LEU A 206 16.99 1.93 -13.18
N THR A 207 16.62 2.50 -14.33
CA THR A 207 15.46 3.40 -14.44
C THR A 207 14.16 2.57 -14.40
N PRO A 208 13.02 3.17 -14.03
CA PRO A 208 11.71 2.49 -14.06
C PRO A 208 11.45 1.73 -15.38
N VAL A 209 11.69 2.38 -16.52
CA VAL A 209 11.46 1.79 -17.86
C VAL A 209 12.54 0.75 -18.18
N GLY A 210 13.80 0.99 -17.78
CA GLY A 210 14.86 0.00 -17.92
C GLY A 210 14.55 -1.30 -17.17
N ALA A 211 14.03 -1.19 -15.95
CA ALA A 211 13.60 -2.32 -15.13
C ALA A 211 12.43 -3.09 -15.74
N LEU A 212 11.47 -2.39 -16.35
CA LEU A 212 10.37 -3.01 -17.09
C LEU A 212 10.90 -3.79 -18.30
N ARG A 213 11.75 -3.16 -19.12
CA ARG A 213 12.25 -3.73 -20.38
C ARG A 213 13.13 -4.95 -20.18
N GLU A 214 13.92 -4.98 -19.11
CA GLU A 214 14.76 -6.14 -18.78
C GLU A 214 13.94 -7.42 -18.58
N ARG A 215 12.69 -7.31 -18.13
CA ARG A 215 11.83 -8.47 -17.88
C ARG A 215 11.05 -8.96 -19.10
N ILE A 216 11.15 -8.26 -20.22
CA ILE A 216 10.51 -8.66 -21.48
C ILE A 216 11.15 -9.95 -22.01
N GLY A 217 10.34 -10.96 -22.29
CA GLY A 217 10.79 -12.24 -22.85
C GLY A 217 11.47 -13.18 -21.85
N MET A 218 11.52 -12.82 -20.56
CA MET A 218 11.98 -13.75 -19.52
C MET A 218 10.98 -14.92 -19.34
N PRO A 219 11.43 -16.08 -18.85
CA PRO A 219 10.54 -17.19 -18.52
C PRO A 219 9.41 -16.80 -17.56
N GLU A 220 8.27 -17.48 -17.67
CA GLU A 220 7.14 -17.27 -16.77
C GLU A 220 7.50 -17.61 -15.33
N ASP A 221 7.33 -16.64 -14.43
CA ASP A 221 7.34 -16.89 -12.99
C ASP A 221 5.94 -17.39 -12.56
N PRO A 222 5.85 -18.44 -11.72
CA PRO A 222 4.57 -19.00 -11.28
C PRO A 222 3.70 -18.04 -10.46
N VAL A 223 4.27 -16.97 -9.92
CA VAL A 223 3.58 -15.93 -9.14
C VAL A 223 3.51 -14.61 -9.91
N GLY A 224 4.62 -14.16 -10.46
CA GLY A 224 4.74 -12.87 -11.16
C GLY A 224 4.28 -12.89 -12.62
N GLY A 225 4.19 -14.06 -13.23
CA GLY A 225 3.89 -14.22 -14.65
C GLY A 225 5.05 -13.82 -15.55
N ARG A 226 4.73 -13.45 -16.79
CA ARG A 226 5.69 -12.97 -17.79
C ARG A 226 5.18 -11.77 -18.58
N LEU A 227 6.13 -11.06 -19.18
CA LEU A 227 5.93 -10.10 -20.25
C LEU A 227 6.32 -10.77 -21.57
N ASP A 228 5.38 -10.98 -22.48
CA ASP A 228 5.70 -11.61 -23.77
C ASP A 228 6.52 -10.64 -24.63
N SER A 229 7.57 -11.12 -25.30
CA SER A 229 8.39 -10.30 -26.21
C SER A 229 7.64 -9.83 -27.44
N SER A 230 6.55 -10.52 -27.81
CA SER A 230 5.68 -10.19 -28.93
C SER A 230 4.68 -9.09 -28.65
N ASP A 231 4.45 -8.71 -27.39
CA ASP A 231 3.54 -7.58 -27.11
C ASP A 231 4.18 -6.26 -27.54
N ASP A 232 3.34 -5.29 -27.86
CA ASP A 232 3.79 -3.92 -28.02
C ASP A 232 3.99 -3.25 -26.65
N GLU A 233 4.95 -2.33 -26.57
CA GLU A 233 5.04 -1.40 -25.45
C GLU A 233 4.01 -0.29 -25.69
N LEU A 234 3.02 -0.19 -24.82
CA LEU A 234 1.90 0.73 -24.99
C LEU A 234 2.07 1.95 -24.09
N ILE A 235 1.51 3.07 -24.52
CA ILE A 235 1.57 4.35 -23.80
C ILE A 235 0.16 4.73 -23.35
N ILE A 236 0.04 5.27 -22.15
CA ILE A 236 -1.21 5.82 -21.64
C ILE A 236 -0.99 7.06 -20.78
N ALA A 237 -1.93 7.99 -20.84
CA ALA A 237 -1.80 9.32 -20.26
C ALA A 237 -1.60 9.33 -18.73
N SER A 238 -2.07 8.30 -18.01
CA SER A 238 -1.90 8.20 -16.56
C SER A 238 -2.15 6.78 -16.02
N THR A 239 -1.69 6.52 -14.79
CA THR A 239 -2.03 5.29 -14.04
C THR A 239 -3.53 5.16 -13.76
N ARG A 240 -4.28 6.27 -13.69
CA ARG A 240 -5.75 6.26 -13.55
C ARG A 240 -6.44 5.69 -14.78
N ASP A 241 -5.96 6.03 -15.97
CA ASP A 241 -6.52 5.52 -17.23
C ASP A 241 -6.14 4.05 -17.43
N LEU A 242 -4.93 3.65 -17.03
CA LEU A 242 -4.53 2.24 -17.03
C LEU A 242 -5.43 1.39 -16.13
N ARG A 243 -5.84 1.93 -14.97
CA ARG A 243 -6.78 1.25 -14.06
C ARG A 243 -8.15 1.03 -14.70
N GLN A 244 -8.61 1.93 -15.56
CA GLN A 244 -9.88 1.74 -16.30
C GLN A 244 -9.75 0.60 -17.32
N ILE A 245 -8.58 0.45 -17.97
CA ILE A 245 -8.30 -0.70 -18.84
C ILE A 245 -8.27 -2.00 -18.03
N ALA A 246 -7.67 -1.98 -16.84
CA ALA A 246 -7.59 -3.15 -15.96
C ALA A 246 -8.93 -3.55 -15.35
N ARG A 247 -9.87 -2.60 -15.26
CA ARG A 247 -11.20 -2.77 -14.66
C ARG A 247 -12.28 -2.33 -15.65
N PRO A 248 -12.46 -3.06 -16.77
CA PRO A 248 -13.53 -2.76 -17.70
C PRO A 248 -14.90 -2.91 -16.99
N PRO A 249 -15.91 -2.15 -17.43
CA PRO A 249 -17.25 -2.14 -16.82
C PRO A 249 -17.96 -3.50 -16.82
#